data_AF-A0A938MPV1-F1
#
_entry.id   AF-A0A938MPV1-F1
#
_cell.length_a   1.000
_cell.length_b   1.000
_cell.length_c   1.000
_cell.angle_alpha   90.00
_cell.angle_beta   90.00
_cell.angle_gamma   90.00
#
_symmetry.space_group_name_H-M   'P 1'
#
loop_
_entity.id
_entity.type
_entity.pdbx_description
1 polymer ?
#
loop_
_entity_poly.entity_id
_entity_poly.type
_entity_poly.pdbx_seq_one_letter_code
_entity_poly.pdbx_strand_id
1 'polypeptide(L)'
;MRGKGVNVAALGLGFLALAMPLWLYNWATFGNLLGAHVKCNIEFYAEPASGLLGTVVCLLAHPGIGDEVKNLWIMSPFLAFFALACAPRFAPQPSLLCVCVLLMIVPSVVLALSGHFKEGLLAVTPATAYAFLRLQDLWRPAADEGVRKLRFAFCLVALYVVLVAAASPVTGGLQHGPRFLLPIVPLVMILAMSGGEQLLERGYSPQVQKCLLAGFLVLAACGLTMAIRACNAAYFRKQLGHNLVAKVREYPQKVVIADHWPTPQELAALYYEKMLFLAKDQPSAVKLIEQLAAKDIREFVYLSHEAAKVGAVPRTLGPARMKVSTEERLPAVGLVVAVYEMRT
;
A
#
# COMPACT_ATOMS: atom_id res chain seq x y z
N MET A 1 -4.33 14.06 42.34
CA MET A 1 -3.07 13.30 42.12
C MET A 1 -2.18 14.13 41.20
N ARG A 2 -1.06 14.69 41.71
CA ARG A 2 -0.06 15.34 40.84
C ARG A 2 0.59 14.25 40.00
N GLY A 3 0.27 14.20 38.70
CA GLY A 3 0.87 13.24 37.80
C GLY A 3 2.39 13.39 37.82
N LYS A 4 3.12 12.34 38.18
CA LYS A 4 4.58 12.30 37.99
C LYS A 4 4.82 12.52 36.51
N GLY A 5 5.50 13.61 36.16
CA GLY A 5 5.85 13.90 34.78
C GLY A 5 6.57 12.71 34.16
N VAL A 6 6.18 12.33 32.95
CA VAL A 6 6.86 11.28 32.20
C VAL A 6 8.33 11.70 32.00
N ASN A 7 9.27 10.87 32.45
CA ASN A 7 10.70 11.13 32.27
C ASN A 7 11.08 10.86 30.81
N VAL A 8 11.00 11.90 29.97
CA VAL A 8 11.29 11.84 28.53
C VAL A 8 12.70 11.31 28.26
N ALA A 9 13.68 11.63 29.11
CA ALA A 9 15.04 11.14 28.96
C ALA A 9 15.14 9.62 29.18
N ALA A 10 14.43 9.10 30.19
CA ALA A 10 14.37 7.65 30.41
C ALA A 10 13.68 6.92 29.26
N LEU A 11 12.60 7.49 28.70
CA LEU A 11 11.95 6.95 27.50
C LEU A 11 12.87 6.96 26.28
N GLY A 12 13.61 8.06 26.07
CA GLY A 12 14.59 8.18 24.99
C GLY A 12 15.70 7.14 25.09
N LEU A 13 16.28 6.98 26.28
CA LEU A 13 17.30 5.95 26.54
C LEU A 13 16.76 4.53 26.35
N GLY A 14 15.55 4.26 26.85
CA GLY A 14 14.88 2.97 26.66
C GLY A 14 14.64 2.67 25.17
N PHE A 15 14.18 3.65 24.40
CA PHE A 15 14.00 3.51 22.95
C PHE A 15 15.34 3.24 22.25
N LEU A 16 16.39 4.00 22.56
CA LEU A 16 17.72 3.80 21.97
C LEU A 16 18.27 2.41 22.27
N ALA A 17 18.15 1.94 23.51
CA ALA A 17 18.57 0.60 23.90
C ALA A 17 17.81 -0.50 23.13
N LEU A 18 16.51 -0.32 22.89
CA LEU A 18 15.69 -1.25 22.11
C LEU A 18 15.96 -1.18 20.59
N ALA A 19 16.26 0.01 20.05
CA ALA A 19 16.50 0.20 18.63
C ALA A 19 17.93 -0.19 18.21
N MET A 20 18.90 -0.11 19.12
CA MET A 20 20.32 -0.35 18.84
C MET A 20 20.60 -1.72 18.19
N PRO A 21 20.06 -2.87 18.65
CA PRO A 21 20.31 -4.15 17.99
C PRO A 21 19.86 -4.17 16.53
N LEU A 22 18.70 -3.58 16.22
CA LEU A 22 18.18 -3.50 14.86
C LEU A 22 19.06 -2.58 13.99
N TRP A 23 19.49 -1.43 14.52
CA TRP A 23 20.37 -0.53 13.79
C TRP A 23 21.75 -1.15 13.51
N LEU A 24 22.33 -1.83 14.49
CA LEU A 24 23.60 -2.55 14.32
C LEU A 24 23.46 -3.67 13.29
N TYR A 25 22.38 -4.45 13.33
CA TYR A 25 22.07 -5.46 12.31
C TYR A 25 21.95 -4.84 10.91
N ASN A 26 21.19 -3.76 10.77
CA ASN A 26 21.00 -3.06 9.50
C ASN A 26 22.31 -2.51 8.95
N TRP A 27 23.14 -1.91 9.81
CA TRP A 27 24.45 -1.40 9.42
C TRP A 27 25.40 -2.52 9.01
N ALA A 28 25.48 -3.60 9.78
CA ALA A 28 26.33 -4.75 9.46
C ALA A 28 25.92 -5.46 8.16
N THR A 29 24.62 -5.55 7.89
CA THR A 29 24.09 -6.30 6.73
C THR A 29 24.04 -5.45 5.46
N PHE A 30 23.68 -4.17 5.57
CA PHE A 30 23.36 -3.31 4.41
C PHE A 30 24.26 -2.08 4.28
N GLY A 31 25.11 -1.80 5.27
CA GLY A 31 25.94 -0.59 5.34
C GLY A 31 25.15 0.68 5.67
N ASN A 32 23.92 0.57 6.18
CA ASN A 32 23.06 1.70 6.53
C ASN A 32 22.25 1.39 7.80
N LEU A 33 22.30 2.25 8.83
CA LEU A 33 21.62 2.06 10.12
C LEU A 33 20.09 1.93 9.99
N LEU A 34 19.51 2.56 8.97
CA LEU A 34 18.07 2.56 8.70
C LEU A 34 17.65 1.40 7.78
N GLY A 35 18.59 0.57 7.34
CA GLY A 35 18.36 -0.64 6.57
C GLY A 35 18.38 -0.45 5.05
N ALA A 36 18.23 -1.56 4.33
CA ALA A 36 18.30 -1.61 2.87
C ALA A 36 17.27 -0.69 2.19
N HIS A 37 16.04 -0.64 2.72
CA HIS A 37 14.97 0.17 2.12
C HIS A 37 15.36 1.66 2.09
N VAL A 38 15.83 2.22 3.20
CA VAL A 38 16.21 3.64 3.25
C VAL A 38 17.42 3.92 2.38
N LYS A 39 18.41 3.01 2.36
CA LYS A 39 19.59 3.14 1.47
C LYS A 39 19.19 3.23 0.00
N CYS A 40 18.39 2.28 -0.49
CA CYS A 40 17.92 2.27 -1.89
C CYS A 40 17.11 3.53 -2.22
N ASN A 41 16.43 4.14 -1.24
CA ASN A 41 15.60 5.31 -1.47
C ASN A 41 16.38 6.60 -1.51
N ILE A 42 17.39 6.77 -0.64
CA ILE A 42 18.27 7.94 -0.67
C ILE A 42 18.93 8.05 -2.04
N GLU A 43 19.36 6.93 -2.62
CA GLU A 43 19.91 6.86 -3.98
C GLU A 43 18.87 7.22 -5.05
N PHE A 44 17.59 6.89 -4.84
CA PHE A 44 16.49 7.19 -5.77
C PHE A 44 16.01 8.65 -5.72
N TYR A 45 16.00 9.28 -4.54
CA TYR A 45 15.65 10.71 -4.39
C TYR A 45 16.63 11.67 -5.08
N ALA A 46 17.77 11.16 -5.58
CA ALA A 46 18.64 11.90 -6.48
C ALA A 46 17.99 12.16 -7.85
N GLU A 47 16.89 11.47 -8.22
CA GLU A 47 16.11 11.79 -9.40
C GLU A 47 15.15 12.98 -9.14
N PRO A 48 15.24 14.09 -9.92
CA PRO A 48 14.59 15.38 -9.58
C PRO A 48 13.05 15.40 -9.57
N ALA A 49 12.36 14.38 -10.08
CA ALA A 49 10.99 14.53 -10.57
C ALA A 49 9.87 14.54 -9.52
N SER A 50 10.13 14.23 -8.23
CA SER A 50 9.04 14.22 -7.23
C SER A 50 9.36 14.84 -5.86
N GLY A 51 10.61 14.81 -5.40
CA GLY A 51 10.99 15.37 -4.10
C GLY A 51 10.17 14.85 -2.90
N LEU A 52 10.42 15.42 -1.72
CA LEU A 52 9.69 15.04 -0.50
C LEU A 52 8.20 15.40 -0.58
N LEU A 53 7.88 16.58 -1.13
CA LEU A 53 6.50 17.05 -1.24
C LEU A 53 5.67 16.17 -2.19
N GLY A 54 6.21 15.80 -3.36
CA GLY A 54 5.53 14.89 -4.28
C GLY A 54 5.31 13.53 -3.65
N THR A 55 6.27 13.03 -2.85
CA THR A 55 6.08 11.78 -2.10
C THR A 55 4.97 11.89 -1.06
N VAL A 56 4.91 12.99 -0.29
CA VAL A 56 3.82 13.21 0.68
C VAL A 56 2.47 13.26 -0.03
N VAL A 57 2.37 13.98 -1.16
CA VAL A 57 1.16 14.01 -1.98
C VAL A 57 0.82 12.61 -2.45
N CYS A 58 1.78 11.83 -2.95
CA CYS A 58 1.53 10.44 -3.33
C CYS A 58 1.03 9.59 -2.14
N LEU A 59 1.63 9.73 -0.96
CA LEU A 59 1.23 8.96 0.22
C LEU A 59 -0.18 9.28 0.71
N LEU A 60 -0.59 10.55 0.62
CA LEU A 60 -1.90 11.00 1.08
C LEU A 60 -2.99 10.76 0.02
N ALA A 61 -2.65 10.95 -1.24
CA ALA A 61 -3.61 11.15 -2.30
C ALA A 61 -3.54 10.12 -3.44
N HIS A 62 -2.46 9.34 -3.61
CA HIS A 62 -2.19 8.62 -4.86
C HIS A 62 -3.26 7.60 -5.27
N PRO A 63 -4.12 7.90 -6.26
CA PRO A 63 -5.15 7.00 -6.73
C PRO A 63 -4.59 6.00 -7.77
N GLY A 64 -3.34 5.55 -7.64
CA GLY A 64 -2.71 4.55 -8.49
C GLY A 64 -2.16 5.07 -9.82
N ILE A 65 -1.46 4.18 -10.52
CA ILE A 65 -0.72 4.41 -11.76
C ILE A 65 -1.69 4.65 -12.94
N GLY A 66 -1.47 5.72 -13.72
CA GLY A 66 -1.97 5.81 -15.11
C GLY A 66 -2.75 7.06 -15.54
N ASP A 67 -3.19 7.95 -14.63
CA ASP A 67 -3.91 9.18 -15.03
C ASP A 67 -3.81 10.28 -13.96
N GLU A 68 -2.82 11.16 -14.10
CA GLU A 68 -2.58 12.29 -13.18
C GLU A 68 -3.75 13.27 -13.13
N VAL A 69 -4.48 13.46 -14.24
CA VAL A 69 -5.61 14.38 -14.34
C VAL A 69 -6.79 13.85 -13.54
N LYS A 70 -7.13 12.56 -13.73
CA LYS A 70 -8.14 11.89 -12.92
C LYS A 70 -7.77 11.92 -11.45
N ASN A 71 -6.48 11.77 -11.14
CA ASN A 71 -6.01 11.79 -9.76
C ASN A 71 -6.18 13.16 -9.10
N LEU A 72 -5.83 14.23 -9.82
CA LEU A 72 -6.04 15.60 -9.37
C LEU A 72 -7.53 15.90 -9.19
N TRP A 73 -8.39 15.42 -10.09
CA TRP A 73 -9.83 15.59 -10.00
C TRP A 73 -10.42 14.96 -8.74
N ILE A 74 -10.08 13.69 -8.44
CA ILE A 74 -10.51 12.98 -7.22
C ILE A 74 -10.04 13.72 -5.96
N MET A 75 -8.84 14.31 -5.98
CA MET A 75 -8.23 14.93 -4.81
C MET A 75 -8.59 16.40 -4.61
N SER A 76 -9.01 17.10 -5.68
CA SER A 76 -9.35 18.52 -5.63
C SER A 76 -10.38 18.89 -4.54
N PRO A 77 -11.44 18.09 -4.25
CA PRO A 77 -12.39 18.41 -3.18
C PRO A 77 -11.76 18.27 -1.79
N PHE A 78 -10.83 17.33 -1.60
CA PHE A 78 -10.09 17.16 -0.34
C PHE A 78 -9.12 18.32 -0.09
N LEU A 79 -8.41 18.76 -1.13
CA LEU A 79 -7.52 19.92 -1.06
C LEU A 79 -8.30 21.22 -0.80
N ALA A 80 -9.46 21.39 -1.45
CA ALA A 80 -10.34 22.51 -1.19
C ALA A 80 -10.88 22.49 0.26
N PHE A 81 -11.31 21.32 0.75
CA PHE A 81 -11.75 21.15 2.13
C PHE A 81 -10.63 21.46 3.12
N PHE A 82 -9.41 20.98 2.87
CA PHE A 82 -8.21 21.30 3.67
C PHE A 82 -7.94 22.81 3.70
N ALA A 83 -7.95 23.47 2.54
CA ALA A 83 -7.67 24.90 2.43
C ALA A 83 -8.72 25.74 3.19
N LEU A 84 -10.00 25.42 3.04
CA LEU A 84 -11.10 26.07 3.78
C LEU A 84 -11.01 25.82 5.28
N ALA A 85 -10.66 24.59 5.67
CA ALA A 85 -10.48 24.25 7.07
C ALA A 85 -9.23 24.93 7.67
N CYS A 86 -8.18 25.19 6.91
CA CYS A 86 -6.97 25.85 7.41
C CYS A 86 -7.08 27.37 7.48
N ALA A 87 -7.94 28.01 6.67
CA ALA A 87 -7.92 29.44 6.51
C ALA A 87 -8.68 30.17 7.64
N PRO A 88 -8.00 30.86 8.58
CA PRO A 88 -8.67 31.53 9.71
C PRO A 88 -9.48 32.76 9.26
N ARG A 89 -9.08 33.41 8.15
CA ARG A 89 -9.77 34.58 7.59
C ARG A 89 -11.11 34.24 6.94
N PHE A 90 -11.23 33.03 6.41
CA PHE A 90 -12.49 32.48 5.97
C PHE A 90 -12.99 31.61 7.11
N ALA A 91 -13.54 32.22 8.17
CA ALA A 91 -14.33 31.46 9.13
C ALA A 91 -15.22 30.52 8.30
N PRO A 92 -15.00 29.19 8.40
CA PRO A 92 -15.20 28.31 7.26
C PRO A 92 -16.66 28.42 6.86
N GLN A 93 -16.90 28.98 5.67
CA GLN A 93 -18.25 29.25 5.22
C GLN A 93 -18.96 27.89 5.18
N PRO A 94 -19.94 27.66 6.06
CA PRO A 94 -20.46 26.31 6.29
C PRO A 94 -21.05 25.70 5.01
N SER A 95 -21.64 26.53 4.16
CA SER A 95 -22.12 26.16 2.83
C SER A 95 -21.00 25.64 1.91
N LEU A 96 -19.83 26.27 1.90
CA LEU A 96 -18.68 25.82 1.10
C LEU A 96 -18.11 24.50 1.62
N LEU A 97 -18.09 24.29 2.94
CA LEU A 97 -17.74 22.98 3.50
C LEU A 97 -18.72 21.89 3.04
N CYS A 98 -20.03 22.17 3.05
CA CYS A 98 -21.03 21.24 2.52
C CYS A 98 -20.78 20.92 1.05
N VAL A 99 -20.50 21.92 0.21
CA VAL A 99 -20.16 21.72 -1.21
C VAL A 99 -18.94 20.81 -1.36
N CYS A 100 -17.87 21.07 -0.61
CA CYS A 100 -16.66 20.22 -0.67
C CYS A 100 -16.96 18.78 -0.24
N VAL A 101 -17.77 18.59 0.81
CA VAL A 101 -18.18 17.26 1.28
C VAL A 101 -19.01 16.52 0.23
N LEU A 102 -19.97 17.18 -0.39
CA LEU A 102 -20.76 16.59 -1.48
C LEU A 102 -19.87 16.20 -2.67
N LEU A 103 -18.90 17.04 -3.02
CA LEU A 103 -17.93 16.75 -4.07
C LEU A 103 -16.94 15.62 -3.70
N MET A 104 -16.63 15.41 -2.42
CA MET A 104 -15.83 14.27 -1.94
C MET A 104 -16.61 12.94 -1.99
N ILE A 105 -17.93 12.97 -1.77
CA ILE A 105 -18.77 11.76 -1.75
C ILE A 105 -18.76 11.04 -3.10
N VAL A 106 -18.96 11.78 -4.20
CA VAL A 106 -19.06 11.18 -5.55
C VAL A 106 -17.85 10.30 -5.89
N PRO A 107 -16.59 10.80 -5.88
CA PRO A 107 -15.44 9.96 -6.17
C PRO A 107 -15.25 8.85 -5.13
N SER A 108 -15.54 9.10 -3.84
CA SER A 108 -15.41 8.08 -2.79
C SER A 108 -16.36 6.90 -3.00
N VAL A 109 -17.61 7.17 -3.38
CA VAL A 109 -18.61 6.14 -3.71
C VAL A 109 -18.21 5.39 -4.98
N VAL A 110 -17.79 6.11 -6.04
CA VAL A 110 -17.32 5.47 -7.28
C VAL A 110 -16.14 4.54 -6.99
N LEU A 111 -15.16 4.98 -6.19
CA LEU A 111 -14.03 4.15 -5.80
C LEU A 111 -14.47 2.93 -4.99
N ALA A 112 -15.30 3.12 -3.97
CA ALA A 112 -15.81 2.05 -3.11
C ALA A 112 -16.60 0.99 -3.91
N LEU A 113 -17.32 1.39 -4.97
CA LEU A 113 -18.11 0.49 -5.82
C LEU A 113 -17.29 -0.14 -6.96
N SER A 114 -16.34 0.58 -7.54
CA SER A 114 -15.58 0.10 -8.72
C SER A 114 -14.75 -1.15 -8.48
N GLY A 115 -14.33 -1.40 -7.24
CA GLY A 115 -13.43 -2.53 -6.91
C GLY A 115 -11.98 -2.32 -7.30
N HIS A 116 -11.64 -1.16 -7.87
CA HIS A 116 -10.25 -0.78 -8.02
C HIS A 116 -9.68 -0.41 -6.65
N PHE A 117 -8.71 -1.17 -6.19
CA PHE A 117 -7.92 -0.81 -5.03
C PHE A 117 -7.09 0.42 -5.39
N LYS A 118 -7.41 1.53 -4.73
CA LYS A 118 -6.61 2.75 -4.79
C LYS A 118 -5.71 2.81 -3.58
N GLU A 119 -4.63 3.55 -3.76
CA GLU A 119 -3.63 3.77 -2.76
C GLU A 119 -3.88 5.16 -2.15
N GLY A 120 -3.24 5.49 -1.05
CA GLY A 120 -3.36 6.80 -0.42
C GLY A 120 -4.38 6.87 0.73
N LEU A 121 -3.98 7.56 1.80
CA LEU A 121 -4.76 7.64 3.03
C LEU A 121 -6.16 8.26 2.80
N LEU A 122 -6.24 9.36 2.05
CA LEU A 122 -7.51 10.06 1.81
C LEU A 122 -8.42 9.30 0.84
N ALA A 123 -7.85 8.56 -0.10
CA ALA A 123 -8.64 7.74 -1.02
C ALA A 123 -9.25 6.53 -0.30
N VAL A 124 -8.49 5.86 0.56
CA VAL A 124 -8.93 4.64 1.27
C VAL A 124 -9.75 4.96 2.53
N THR A 125 -9.49 6.09 3.19
CA THR A 125 -10.19 6.50 4.41
C THR A 125 -10.70 7.94 4.29
N PRO A 126 -11.64 8.25 3.38
CA PRO A 126 -11.99 9.62 3.03
C PRO A 126 -12.61 10.42 4.20
N ALA A 127 -13.20 9.74 5.19
CA ALA A 127 -13.67 10.39 6.42
C ALA A 127 -12.54 11.09 7.20
N THR A 128 -11.28 10.69 7.02
CA THR A 128 -10.12 11.34 7.67
C THR A 128 -9.97 12.81 7.30
N ALA A 129 -10.55 13.27 6.18
CA ALA A 129 -10.59 14.68 5.82
C ALA A 129 -11.21 15.57 6.92
N TYR A 130 -12.13 15.03 7.74
CA TYR A 130 -12.74 15.77 8.85
C TYR A 130 -11.74 16.16 9.93
N ALA A 131 -10.58 15.50 10.01
CA ALA A 131 -9.50 15.91 10.91
C ALA A 131 -9.06 17.36 10.60
N PHE A 132 -9.15 17.80 9.33
CA PHE A 132 -8.75 19.15 8.94
C PHE A 132 -9.54 20.24 9.64
N LEU A 133 -10.78 19.98 10.06
CA LEU A 133 -11.60 20.95 10.80
C LEU A 133 -10.95 21.37 12.14
N ARG A 134 -10.16 20.46 12.73
CA ARG A 134 -9.42 20.70 13.98
C ARG A 134 -8.15 21.52 13.79
N LEU A 135 -7.68 21.73 12.56
CA LEU A 135 -6.47 22.52 12.29
C LEU A 135 -6.61 23.97 12.74
N GLN A 136 -7.83 24.52 12.74
CA GLN A 136 -8.09 25.87 13.24
C GLN A 136 -7.79 26.02 14.73
N ASP A 137 -8.04 24.96 15.50
CA ASP A 137 -7.83 24.98 16.94
C ASP A 137 -6.34 24.95 17.29
N LEU A 138 -5.48 24.55 16.35
CA LEU A 138 -4.03 24.61 16.53
C LEU A 138 -3.53 26.04 16.68
N TRP A 139 -4.27 27.05 16.23
CA TRP A 139 -3.93 28.47 16.38
C TRP A 139 -4.41 29.07 17.71
N ARG A 140 -5.27 28.38 18.47
CA ARG A 140 -5.78 28.88 19.77
C ARG A 140 -4.67 28.91 20.82
N PRO A 141 -4.72 29.80 21.83
CA PRO A 141 -3.72 29.85 22.89
C PRO A 141 -3.55 28.49 23.60
N ALA A 142 -2.31 28.14 23.93
CA ALA A 142 -1.93 26.82 24.50
C ALA A 142 -2.40 26.59 25.95
N ALA A 143 -3.14 27.54 26.53
CA ALA A 143 -3.57 27.49 27.93
C ALA A 143 -4.50 26.29 28.20
N ASP A 144 -5.24 25.84 27.19
CA ASP A 144 -6.09 24.66 27.26
C ASP A 144 -5.29 23.37 27.07
N GLU A 145 -5.45 22.42 28.00
CA GLU A 145 -4.87 21.07 27.90
C GLU A 145 -5.37 20.31 26.67
N GLY A 146 -6.63 20.49 26.27
CA GLY A 146 -7.21 19.87 25.08
C GLY A 146 -6.49 20.31 23.80
N VAL A 147 -6.20 21.61 23.67
CA VAL A 147 -5.45 22.17 22.54
C VAL A 147 -4.01 21.63 22.51
N ARG A 148 -3.37 21.46 23.67
CA ARG A 148 -2.02 20.86 23.76
C ARG A 148 -2.00 19.42 23.28
N LYS A 149 -2.97 18.60 23.71
CA LYS A 149 -3.12 17.20 23.25
C LYS A 149 -3.38 17.12 21.75
N LEU A 150 -4.24 17.99 21.24
CA LEU A 150 -4.54 18.08 19.82
C LEU A 150 -3.30 18.42 18.99
N ARG A 151 -2.54 19.46 19.40
CA ARG A 151 -1.27 19.83 18.76
C ARG A 151 -0.28 18.68 18.75
N PHE A 152 -0.11 18.00 19.88
CA PHE A 152 0.76 16.84 19.97
C PHE A 152 0.35 15.75 18.97
N ALA A 153 -0.94 15.43 18.88
CA ALA A 153 -1.45 14.44 17.93
C ALA A 153 -1.19 14.83 16.47
N PHE A 154 -1.44 16.09 16.08
CA PHE A 154 -1.13 16.56 14.73
C PHE A 154 0.36 16.57 14.42
N CYS A 155 1.20 17.02 15.36
CA CYS A 155 2.65 16.98 15.21
C CYS A 155 3.14 15.54 15.02
N LEU A 156 2.59 14.59 15.78
CA LEU A 156 2.95 13.18 15.66
C LEU A 156 2.54 12.61 14.29
N VAL A 157 1.31 12.89 13.83
CA VAL A 157 0.85 12.49 12.48
C VAL A 157 1.72 13.10 11.39
N ALA A 158 1.96 14.41 11.43
CA ALA A 158 2.74 15.12 10.44
C ALA A 158 4.19 14.62 10.39
N LEU A 159 4.84 14.48 11.56
CA LEU A 159 6.18 13.93 11.66
C LEU A 159 6.24 12.51 11.09
N TYR A 160 5.28 11.66 11.43
CA TYR A 160 5.25 10.29 10.93
C TYR A 160 5.06 10.23 9.41
N VAL A 161 4.15 11.04 8.84
CA VAL A 161 3.98 11.14 7.38
C VAL A 161 5.27 11.60 6.70
N VAL A 162 5.96 12.61 7.24
CA VAL A 162 7.23 13.10 6.71
C VAL A 162 8.33 12.04 6.80
N LEU A 163 8.43 11.32 7.92
CA LEU A 163 9.40 10.25 8.09
C LEU A 163 9.13 9.09 7.12
N VAL A 164 7.87 8.69 6.96
CA VAL A 164 7.50 7.68 5.95
C VAL A 164 7.81 8.20 4.54
N ALA A 165 7.52 9.45 4.23
CA ALA A 165 7.84 10.05 2.95
C ALA A 165 9.35 10.11 2.69
N ALA A 166 10.18 10.32 3.72
CA ALA A 166 11.63 10.33 3.57
C ALA A 166 12.24 8.91 3.49
N ALA A 167 11.58 7.92 4.09
CA ALA A 167 12.13 6.57 4.28
C ALA A 167 11.51 5.50 3.36
N SER A 168 10.30 5.70 2.83
CA SER A 168 9.54 4.67 2.09
C SER A 168 10.02 4.50 0.65
N PRO A 169 10.13 3.26 0.15
CA PRO A 169 10.49 3.02 -1.23
C PRO A 169 9.42 3.48 -2.20
N VAL A 170 9.82 4.37 -3.11
CA VAL A 170 9.00 4.80 -4.25
C VAL A 170 9.09 3.75 -5.38
N THR A 171 10.20 3.01 -5.45
CA THR A 171 10.42 1.91 -6.42
C THR A 171 10.01 0.55 -5.86
N GLY A 172 9.28 -0.24 -6.65
CA GLY A 172 8.65 -1.50 -6.22
C GLY A 172 7.12 -1.50 -6.37
N GLY A 173 6.57 -0.44 -6.95
CA GLY A 173 5.14 -0.16 -7.05
C GLY A 173 4.69 0.75 -5.90
N LEU A 174 4.07 1.87 -6.25
CA LEU A 174 3.53 2.85 -5.30
C LEU A 174 2.54 2.24 -4.28
N GLN A 175 2.01 1.04 -4.57
CA GLN A 175 1.24 0.15 -3.69
C GLN A 175 1.87 -0.10 -2.31
N HIS A 176 3.17 0.11 -2.18
CA HIS A 176 3.89 -0.12 -0.93
C HIS A 176 4.10 1.12 -0.07
N GLY A 177 3.87 2.34 -0.58
CA GLY A 177 4.08 3.58 0.18
C GLY A 177 2.98 3.83 1.22
N PRO A 178 1.71 4.00 0.80
CA PRO A 178 0.63 4.39 1.72
C PRO A 178 0.34 3.38 2.83
N ARG A 179 0.67 2.09 2.65
CA ARG A 179 0.54 1.09 3.73
C ARG A 179 1.41 1.42 4.95
N PHE A 180 2.51 2.15 4.78
CA PHE A 180 3.33 2.58 5.90
C PHE A 180 2.61 3.63 6.77
N LEU A 181 1.52 4.24 6.28
CA LEU A 181 0.65 5.11 7.06
C LEU A 181 -0.40 4.37 7.90
N LEU A 182 -0.56 3.04 7.75
CA LEU A 182 -1.53 2.28 8.54
C LEU A 182 -1.39 2.49 10.06
N PRO A 183 -0.19 2.55 10.66
CA PRO A 183 -0.04 2.76 12.10
C PRO A 183 -0.64 4.08 12.62
N ILE A 184 -0.74 5.12 11.78
CA ILE A 184 -1.33 6.41 12.18
C ILE A 184 -2.83 6.52 11.88
N VAL A 185 -3.42 5.58 11.12
CA VAL A 185 -4.86 5.61 10.77
C VAL A 185 -5.77 5.73 11.99
N PRO A 186 -5.58 4.97 13.10
CA PRO A 186 -6.43 5.11 14.28
C PRO A 186 -6.40 6.53 14.87
N LEU A 187 -5.20 7.14 14.96
CA LEU A 187 -5.04 8.49 15.49
C LEU A 187 -5.69 9.53 14.57
N VAL A 188 -5.51 9.41 13.25
CA VAL A 188 -6.15 10.30 12.27
C VAL A 188 -7.68 10.15 12.31
N MET A 189 -8.18 8.93 12.52
CA MET A 189 -9.62 8.70 12.67
C MET A 189 -10.19 9.33 13.95
N ILE A 190 -9.47 9.24 15.07
CA ILE A 190 -9.84 9.94 16.32
C ILE A 190 -9.88 11.46 16.08
N LEU A 191 -8.88 12.02 15.39
CA LEU A 191 -8.87 13.43 15.01
C LEU A 191 -10.05 13.80 14.11
N ALA A 192 -10.43 12.92 13.18
CA ALA A 192 -11.58 13.11 12.31
C ALA A 192 -12.91 13.06 13.05
N MET A 193 -13.08 12.12 13.99
CA MET A 193 -14.25 12.05 14.86
C MET A 193 -14.39 13.30 15.73
N SER A 194 -13.29 13.75 16.35
CA SER A 194 -13.27 15.02 17.10
C SER A 194 -13.59 16.22 16.21
N GLY A 195 -13.15 16.20 14.94
CA GLY A 195 -13.56 17.19 13.93
C GLY A 195 -15.06 17.18 13.66
N GLY A 196 -15.67 15.99 13.60
CA GLY A 196 -17.11 15.80 13.46
C GLY A 196 -17.91 16.31 14.67
N GLU A 197 -17.47 16.01 15.89
CA GLU A 197 -18.08 16.50 17.14
C GLU A 197 -18.10 18.03 17.18
N GLN A 198 -17.00 18.67 16.77
CA GLN A 198 -16.90 20.12 16.75
C GLN A 198 -17.95 20.79 15.83
N LEU A 199 -18.44 20.10 14.80
CA LEU A 199 -19.50 20.64 13.93
C LEU A 199 -20.81 20.85 14.67
N LEU A 200 -21.07 20.06 15.70
CA LEU A 200 -22.24 20.19 16.56
C LEU A 200 -22.13 21.41 17.47
N GLU A 201 -20.91 21.80 17.84
CA GLU A 201 -20.62 22.89 18.76
C GLU A 201 -20.51 24.26 18.09
N ARG A 202 -20.21 24.34 16.79
CA ARG A 202 -19.92 25.59 16.07
C ARG A 202 -21.10 26.52 15.79
N GLY A 203 -22.29 26.22 16.32
CA GLY A 203 -23.50 27.05 16.12
C GLY A 203 -23.95 27.15 14.67
N TYR A 204 -23.57 26.19 13.82
CA TYR A 204 -24.03 26.14 12.43
C TYR A 204 -25.55 25.91 12.35
N SER A 205 -26.15 26.29 11.22
CA SER A 205 -27.56 26.01 11.01
C SER A 205 -27.82 24.49 11.03
N PRO A 206 -28.99 24.03 11.50
CA PRO A 206 -29.30 22.61 11.58
C PRO A 206 -29.16 21.87 10.23
N GLN A 207 -29.44 22.54 9.11
CA GLN A 207 -29.29 21.96 7.78
C GLN A 207 -27.83 21.68 7.42
N VAL A 208 -26.93 22.62 7.75
CA VAL A 208 -25.48 22.44 7.52
C VAL A 208 -24.96 21.30 8.37
N GLN A 209 -25.30 21.28 9.66
CA GLN A 209 -24.85 20.22 10.57
C GLN A 209 -25.28 18.84 10.08
N LYS A 210 -26.54 18.70 9.65
CA LYS A 210 -27.05 17.45 9.04
C LYS A 210 -26.30 17.09 7.77
N CYS A 211 -26.02 18.04 6.89
CA CYS A 211 -25.29 17.80 5.65
C CYS A 211 -23.87 17.28 5.92
N LEU A 212 -23.12 17.94 6.81
CA LEU A 212 -21.76 17.54 7.15
C LEU A 212 -21.76 16.20 7.91
N LEU A 213 -22.66 15.99 8.87
CA LEU A 213 -22.75 14.71 9.59
C LEU A 213 -23.11 13.56 8.63
N ALA A 214 -24.09 13.75 7.75
CA ALA A 214 -24.44 12.77 6.73
C ALA A 214 -23.25 12.49 5.80
N GLY A 215 -22.53 13.52 5.40
CA GLY A 215 -21.33 13.36 4.58
C GLY A 215 -20.22 12.58 5.30
N PHE A 216 -19.95 12.87 6.58
CA PHE A 216 -19.02 12.09 7.38
C PHE A 216 -19.39 10.60 7.41
N LEU A 217 -20.67 10.29 7.68
CA LEU A 217 -21.16 8.91 7.73
C LEU A 217 -21.04 8.21 6.36
N VAL A 218 -21.36 8.90 5.27
CA VAL A 218 -21.21 8.34 3.91
C VAL A 218 -19.75 8.07 3.58
N LEU A 219 -18.84 9.02 3.87
CA LEU A 219 -17.40 8.82 3.63
C LEU A 219 -16.83 7.71 4.53
N ALA A 220 -17.28 7.59 5.78
CA ALA A 220 -16.90 6.51 6.68
C ALA A 220 -17.39 5.15 6.15
N ALA A 221 -18.63 5.07 5.66
CA ALA A 221 -19.17 3.88 5.02
C ALA A 221 -18.39 3.49 3.75
N CYS A 222 -17.96 4.47 2.94
CA CYS A 222 -17.07 4.24 1.79
C CYS A 222 -15.73 3.65 2.25
N GLY A 223 -15.11 4.23 3.28
CA GLY A 223 -13.86 3.72 3.87
C GLY A 223 -13.99 2.28 4.39
N LEU A 224 -15.06 2.01 5.13
CA LEU A 224 -15.37 0.66 5.63
C LEU A 224 -15.58 -0.34 4.49
N THR A 225 -16.33 0.05 3.45
CA THR A 225 -16.57 -0.79 2.27
C THR A 225 -15.25 -1.15 1.58
N MET A 226 -14.36 -0.17 1.37
CA MET A 226 -13.04 -0.40 0.79
C MET A 226 -12.19 -1.33 1.67
N ALA A 227 -12.20 -1.15 2.99
CA ALA A 227 -11.48 -2.02 3.93
C ALA A 227 -12.00 -3.47 3.88
N ILE A 228 -13.33 -3.69 3.90
CA ILE A 228 -13.93 -5.02 3.79
C ILE A 228 -13.54 -5.69 2.46
N ARG A 229 -13.62 -4.95 1.35
CA ARG A 229 -13.22 -5.47 0.03
C ARG A 229 -11.73 -5.83 -0.02
N ALA A 230 -10.87 -5.02 0.58
CA ALA A 230 -9.43 -5.28 0.66
C ALA A 230 -9.14 -6.54 1.50
N CYS A 231 -9.81 -6.70 2.65
CA CYS A 231 -9.74 -7.92 3.46
C CYS A 231 -10.21 -9.15 2.68
N ASN A 232 -11.34 -9.06 1.98
CA ASN A 232 -11.85 -10.16 1.16
C ASN A 232 -10.89 -10.52 0.03
N ALA A 233 -10.34 -9.52 -0.69
CA ALA A 233 -9.36 -9.77 -1.74
C ALA A 233 -8.08 -10.42 -1.20
N ALA A 234 -7.59 -9.97 -0.04
CA ALA A 234 -6.44 -10.58 0.62
C ALA A 234 -6.73 -12.03 1.05
N TYR A 235 -7.92 -12.29 1.60
CA TYR A 235 -8.38 -13.63 1.96
C TYR A 235 -8.44 -14.56 0.74
N PHE A 236 -9.13 -14.14 -0.33
CA PHE A 236 -9.22 -14.92 -1.57
C PHE A 236 -7.84 -15.18 -2.18
N ARG A 237 -6.98 -14.16 -2.23
CA ARG A 237 -5.61 -14.31 -2.72
C ARG A 237 -4.81 -15.34 -1.91
N LYS A 238 -4.93 -15.32 -0.58
CA LYS A 238 -4.29 -16.31 0.29
C LYS A 238 -4.81 -17.72 0.03
N GLN A 239 -6.11 -17.88 -0.17
CA GLN A 239 -6.70 -19.18 -0.50
C GLN A 239 -6.24 -19.70 -1.86
N LEU A 240 -6.17 -18.82 -2.86
CA LEU A 240 -5.60 -19.13 -4.17
C LEU A 240 -4.13 -19.54 -4.09
N GLY A 241 -3.32 -18.81 -3.32
CA GLY A 241 -1.92 -19.18 -3.07
C GLY A 241 -1.78 -20.54 -2.39
N HIS A 242 -2.61 -20.83 -1.38
CA HIS A 242 -2.62 -22.15 -0.73
C HIS A 242 -2.94 -23.29 -1.70
N ASN A 243 -3.96 -23.11 -2.55
CA ASN A 243 -4.34 -24.10 -3.56
C ASN A 243 -3.23 -24.29 -4.61
N LEU A 244 -2.58 -23.20 -5.03
CA LEU A 244 -1.46 -23.26 -5.95
C LEU A 244 -0.26 -24.01 -5.33
N VAL A 245 0.08 -23.74 -4.07
CA VAL A 245 1.13 -24.44 -3.34
C VAL A 245 0.83 -25.93 -3.23
N ALA A 246 -0.38 -26.29 -2.80
CA ALA A 246 -0.80 -27.68 -2.70
C ALA A 246 -0.68 -28.40 -4.05
N LYS A 247 -1.16 -27.76 -5.12
CA LYS A 247 -1.10 -28.32 -6.47
C LYS A 247 0.32 -28.45 -7.00
N VAL A 248 1.17 -27.44 -6.83
CA VAL A 248 2.56 -27.49 -7.28
C VAL A 248 3.36 -28.54 -6.51
N ARG A 249 3.02 -28.79 -5.23
CA ARG A 249 3.64 -29.85 -4.42
C ARG A 249 3.38 -31.26 -4.96
N GLU A 250 2.24 -31.52 -5.59
CA GLU A 250 1.90 -32.82 -6.19
C GLU A 250 2.87 -33.22 -7.32
N TYR A 251 3.47 -32.25 -8.00
CA TYR A 251 4.42 -32.51 -9.08
C TYR A 251 5.78 -32.98 -8.52
N PRO A 252 6.32 -34.12 -8.98
CA PRO A 252 7.59 -34.66 -8.45
C PRO A 252 8.82 -33.83 -8.84
N GLN A 253 8.71 -32.96 -9.85
CA GLN A 253 9.83 -32.15 -10.33
C GLN A 253 10.32 -31.17 -9.26
N LYS A 254 11.64 -31.14 -9.08
CA LYS A 254 12.32 -30.28 -8.09
C LYS A 254 12.50 -28.83 -8.55
N VAL A 255 12.34 -28.56 -9.85
CA VAL A 255 12.48 -27.22 -10.42
C VAL A 255 11.14 -26.70 -10.89
N VAL A 256 10.83 -25.47 -10.49
CA VAL A 256 9.67 -24.71 -10.94
C VAL A 256 10.14 -23.42 -11.55
N ILE A 257 9.74 -23.16 -12.78
CA ILE A 257 10.00 -21.91 -13.51
C ILE A 257 8.66 -21.18 -13.64
N ALA A 258 8.63 -19.92 -13.27
CA ALA A 258 7.46 -19.06 -13.46
C ALA A 258 7.83 -17.86 -14.33
N ASP A 259 6.88 -17.36 -15.12
CA ASP A 259 7.07 -16.15 -15.94
C ASP A 259 6.46 -14.87 -15.34
N HIS A 260 5.75 -15.01 -14.22
CA HIS A 260 5.09 -13.92 -13.54
C HIS A 260 5.66 -13.73 -12.13
N TRP A 261 6.03 -12.50 -11.80
CA TRP A 261 6.80 -12.17 -10.59
C TRP A 261 6.14 -12.53 -9.24
N PRO A 262 4.80 -12.48 -9.06
CA PRO A 262 4.17 -12.90 -7.82
C PRO A 262 4.21 -14.41 -7.64
N THR A 263 4.27 -15.19 -8.72
CA THR A 263 4.13 -16.65 -8.64
C THR A 263 5.19 -17.30 -7.74
N PRO A 264 6.50 -16.97 -7.85
CA PRO A 264 7.49 -17.44 -6.88
C PRO A 264 7.21 -17.01 -5.43
N GLN A 265 6.60 -15.83 -5.21
CA GLN A 265 6.25 -15.36 -3.87
C GLN A 265 5.08 -16.16 -3.28
N GLU A 266 4.06 -16.44 -4.09
CA GLU A 266 2.95 -17.30 -3.67
C GLU A 266 3.42 -18.74 -3.37
N LEU A 267 4.48 -19.19 -4.06
CA LEU A 267 5.13 -20.49 -3.86
C LEU A 267 6.22 -20.51 -2.78
N ALA A 268 6.42 -19.41 -2.04
CA ALA A 268 7.53 -19.31 -1.08
C ALA A 268 7.51 -20.40 0.01
N ALA A 269 6.34 -20.98 0.32
CA ALA A 269 6.23 -22.12 1.23
C ALA A 269 6.98 -23.38 0.73
N LEU A 270 7.23 -23.50 -0.57
CA LEU A 270 7.96 -24.60 -1.19
C LEU A 270 9.48 -24.34 -1.32
N TYR A 271 9.99 -23.24 -0.76
CA TYR A 271 11.39 -22.82 -0.94
C TYR A 271 12.43 -23.88 -0.57
N TYR A 272 12.17 -24.67 0.48
CA TYR A 272 13.06 -25.76 0.90
C TYR A 272 12.78 -27.10 0.19
N GLU A 273 11.65 -27.21 -0.51
CA GLU A 273 11.21 -28.42 -1.22
C GLU A 273 11.57 -28.37 -2.71
N LYS A 274 11.57 -27.17 -3.31
CA LYS A 274 11.71 -26.94 -4.75
C LYS A 274 12.59 -25.72 -5.04
N MET A 275 13.37 -25.79 -6.12
CA MET A 275 14.09 -24.65 -6.69
C MET A 275 13.12 -23.81 -7.53
N LEU A 276 12.87 -22.57 -7.10
CA LEU A 276 11.94 -21.65 -7.75
C LEU A 276 12.72 -20.62 -8.57
N PHE A 277 12.40 -20.50 -9.86
CA PHE A 277 13.00 -19.53 -10.77
C PHE A 277 11.96 -18.61 -11.38
N LEU A 278 12.36 -17.35 -11.61
CA LEU A 278 11.58 -16.36 -12.36
C LEU A 278 12.24 -16.11 -13.70
N ALA A 279 11.52 -16.38 -14.78
CA ALA A 279 11.91 -16.09 -16.16
C ALA A 279 10.87 -15.17 -16.81
N LYS A 280 11.02 -13.86 -16.62
CA LYS A 280 10.01 -12.83 -16.98
C LYS A 280 9.62 -12.80 -18.45
N ASP A 281 10.50 -13.32 -19.31
CA ASP A 281 10.33 -13.35 -20.76
C ASP A 281 10.87 -14.67 -21.33
N GLN A 282 10.48 -14.93 -22.58
CA GLN A 282 10.82 -16.16 -23.28
C GLN A 282 12.34 -16.34 -23.49
N PRO A 283 13.13 -15.32 -23.88
CA PRO A 283 14.58 -15.44 -23.96
C PRO A 283 15.22 -15.86 -22.63
N SER A 284 14.78 -15.27 -21.51
CA SER A 284 15.26 -15.63 -20.18
C SER A 284 14.88 -17.07 -19.80
N ALA A 285 13.67 -17.51 -20.17
CA ALA A 285 13.22 -18.88 -19.95
C ALA A 285 14.07 -19.89 -20.73
N VAL A 286 14.31 -19.63 -22.02
CA VAL A 286 15.15 -20.48 -22.88
C VAL A 286 16.56 -20.59 -22.32
N LYS A 287 17.19 -19.46 -21.98
CA LYS A 287 18.52 -19.43 -21.38
C LYS A 287 18.60 -20.21 -20.07
N LEU A 288 17.58 -20.07 -19.21
CA LEU A 288 17.52 -20.83 -17.95
C LEU A 288 17.39 -22.34 -18.22
N ILE A 289 16.54 -22.74 -19.17
CA ILE A 289 16.36 -24.15 -19.54
C ILE A 289 17.67 -24.74 -20.08
N GLU A 290 18.40 -24.01 -20.91
CA GLU A 290 19.73 -24.42 -21.39
C GLU A 290 20.74 -24.57 -20.24
N GLN A 291 20.69 -23.68 -19.24
CA GLN A 291 21.54 -23.78 -18.05
C GLN A 291 21.16 -24.96 -17.16
N LEU A 292 19.88 -25.28 -17.02
CA LEU A 292 19.40 -26.47 -16.31
C LEU A 292 19.82 -27.74 -17.04
N ALA A 293 19.70 -27.74 -18.37
CA ALA A 293 20.15 -28.82 -19.25
C ALA A 293 21.66 -29.08 -19.09
N ALA A 294 22.47 -28.02 -19.04
CA ALA A 294 23.92 -28.14 -18.83
C ALA A 294 24.29 -28.70 -17.43
N LYS A 295 23.35 -28.71 -16.47
CA LYS A 295 23.51 -29.27 -15.13
C LYS A 295 22.77 -30.60 -14.95
N ASP A 296 22.40 -31.26 -16.05
CA ASP A 296 21.64 -32.52 -16.07
C ASP A 296 20.27 -32.47 -15.37
N ILE A 297 19.69 -31.28 -15.23
CA ILE A 297 18.31 -31.11 -14.77
C ILE A 297 17.42 -31.10 -16.01
N ARG A 298 16.75 -32.22 -16.28
CA ARG A 298 15.95 -32.44 -17.51
C ARG A 298 14.45 -32.26 -17.33
N GLU A 299 13.97 -32.26 -16.10
CA GLU A 299 12.54 -32.17 -15.78
C GLU A 299 12.23 -30.95 -14.92
N PHE A 300 11.21 -30.21 -15.29
CA PHE A 300 10.76 -29.03 -14.55
C PHE A 300 9.28 -28.76 -14.78
N VAL A 301 8.68 -28.06 -13.82
CA VAL A 301 7.34 -27.47 -13.95
C VAL A 301 7.50 -26.04 -14.44
N TYR A 302 6.71 -25.66 -15.45
CA TYR A 302 6.61 -24.28 -15.92
C TYR A 302 5.21 -23.73 -15.60
N LEU A 303 5.16 -22.53 -15.03
CA LEU A 303 3.94 -21.83 -14.64
C LEU A 303 3.81 -20.53 -15.43
N SER A 304 2.68 -20.37 -16.12
CA SER A 304 2.39 -19.16 -16.90
C SER A 304 0.94 -18.72 -16.78
N HIS A 305 0.70 -17.41 -16.80
CA HIS A 305 -0.66 -16.87 -16.98
C HIS A 305 -1.12 -16.85 -18.44
N GLU A 306 -0.21 -17.11 -19.39
CA GLU A 306 -0.47 -17.07 -20.82
C GLU A 306 -0.22 -18.45 -21.43
N ALA A 307 -1.30 -19.14 -21.80
CA ALA A 307 -1.20 -20.45 -22.47
C ALA A 307 -0.30 -20.40 -23.73
N ALA A 308 -0.28 -19.26 -24.43
CA ALA A 308 0.58 -19.05 -25.58
C ALA A 308 2.08 -19.16 -25.25
N LYS A 309 2.50 -18.68 -24.07
CA LYS A 309 3.91 -18.73 -23.63
C LYS A 309 4.36 -20.15 -23.33
N VAL A 310 3.47 -20.97 -22.75
CA VAL A 310 3.71 -22.41 -22.52
C VAL A 310 4.02 -23.11 -23.86
N GLY A 311 3.21 -22.89 -24.89
CA GLY A 311 3.45 -23.47 -26.21
C GLY A 311 4.69 -22.93 -26.94
N ALA A 312 5.14 -21.73 -26.60
CA ALA A 312 6.25 -21.05 -27.28
C ALA A 312 7.63 -21.61 -26.90
N VAL A 313 7.80 -22.09 -25.66
CA VAL A 313 9.05 -22.64 -25.15
C VAL A 313 9.55 -23.85 -25.98
N PRO A 314 8.73 -24.89 -26.26
CA PRO A 314 9.11 -25.97 -27.19
C PRO A 314 9.38 -25.53 -28.62
N ARG A 315 8.67 -24.51 -29.11
CA ARG A 315 8.86 -24.04 -30.50
C ARG A 315 10.24 -23.42 -30.69
N THR A 316 10.74 -22.70 -29.69
CA THR A 316 12.06 -22.06 -29.75
C THR A 316 13.20 -23.05 -29.56
N LEU A 317 13.09 -23.96 -28.60
CA LEU A 317 14.14 -24.96 -28.33
C LEU A 317 14.06 -26.17 -29.27
N GLY A 318 12.97 -26.32 -30.02
CA GLY A 318 12.69 -27.40 -30.94
C GLY A 318 11.93 -28.56 -30.28
N PRO A 319 10.85 -29.09 -30.90
CA PRO A 319 10.05 -30.18 -30.33
C PRO A 319 10.83 -31.51 -30.21
N ALA A 320 11.94 -31.65 -30.93
CA ALA A 320 12.85 -32.78 -30.77
C ALA A 320 13.57 -32.76 -29.42
N ARG A 321 13.75 -31.59 -28.79
CA ARG A 321 14.50 -31.41 -27.54
C ARG A 321 13.62 -31.33 -26.30
N MET A 322 12.33 -31.02 -26.43
CA MET A 322 11.40 -30.91 -25.31
C MET A 322 10.06 -31.58 -25.59
N LYS A 323 9.59 -32.34 -24.61
CA LYS A 323 8.26 -32.93 -24.58
C LYS A 323 7.47 -32.30 -23.44
N VAL A 324 6.25 -31.86 -23.74
CA VAL A 324 5.27 -31.53 -22.70
C VAL A 324 4.60 -32.85 -22.29
N SER A 325 4.83 -33.30 -21.05
CA SER A 325 4.25 -34.55 -20.56
C SER A 325 2.86 -34.34 -19.95
N THR A 326 2.57 -33.15 -19.43
CA THR A 326 1.26 -32.78 -18.92
C THR A 326 1.07 -31.28 -19.10
N GLU A 327 -0.12 -30.88 -19.54
CA GLU A 327 -0.59 -29.48 -19.52
C GLU A 327 -1.92 -29.43 -18.78
N GLU A 328 -1.96 -28.70 -17.67
CA GLU A 328 -3.15 -28.53 -16.85
C GLU A 328 -3.47 -27.05 -16.70
N ARG A 329 -4.72 -26.67 -16.95
CA ARG A 329 -5.21 -25.32 -16.66
C ARG A 329 -5.74 -25.30 -15.23
N LEU A 330 -5.29 -24.33 -14.44
CA LEU A 330 -5.79 -24.04 -13.10
C LEU A 330 -6.71 -22.82 -13.17
N PRO A 331 -8.01 -23.00 -13.50
CA PRO A 331 -8.92 -21.89 -13.75
C PRO A 331 -9.09 -20.98 -12.53
N ALA A 332 -8.99 -21.54 -11.30
CA ALA A 332 -9.11 -20.78 -10.06
C ALA A 332 -8.03 -19.68 -9.92
N VAL A 333 -6.85 -19.89 -10.49
CA VAL A 333 -5.70 -18.96 -10.40
C VAL A 333 -5.32 -18.37 -11.76
N GLY A 334 -6.05 -18.72 -12.83
CA GLY A 334 -5.75 -18.28 -14.19
C GLY A 334 -4.33 -18.64 -14.63
N LEU A 335 -3.82 -19.80 -14.21
CA LEU A 335 -2.50 -20.31 -14.57
C LEU A 335 -2.62 -21.54 -15.46
N VAL A 336 -1.62 -21.72 -16.31
CA VAL A 336 -1.33 -22.95 -17.03
C VAL A 336 -0.07 -23.54 -16.43
N VAL A 337 -0.17 -24.81 -16.05
CA VAL A 337 0.93 -25.62 -15.56
C VAL A 337 1.32 -26.58 -16.66
N ALA A 338 2.60 -26.57 -17.03
CA ALA A 338 3.13 -27.54 -17.96
C ALA A 338 4.35 -28.24 -17.37
N VAL A 339 4.36 -29.56 -17.46
CA VAL A 339 5.51 -30.39 -17.09
C VAL A 339 6.31 -30.63 -18.35
N TYR A 340 7.59 -30.26 -18.31
CA TYR A 340 8.52 -30.46 -19.41
C TYR A 340 9.54 -31.54 -19.07
N GLU A 341 9.81 -32.36 -20.08
CA GLU A 341 10.89 -33.34 -20.11
C GLU A 341 11.81 -33.01 -21.30
N MET A 342 13.09 -32.77 -21.03
CA MET A 342 14.10 -32.62 -22.06
C MET A 342 14.55 -33.99 -22.58
N ARG A 343 14.57 -34.15 -23.90
CA ARG A 343 15.05 -35.38 -24.56
C ARG A 343 16.58 -35.32 -24.71
N THR A 344 17.22 -36.47 -24.56
CA THR A 344 18.67 -36.65 -24.79
C THR A 344 19.05 -36.61 -26.25
#